data_AF-A0A2P7NVX7-F1
#
_entry.id   AF-A0A2P7NVX7-F1
#
_cell.length_a   1.000
_cell.length_b   1.000
_cell.length_c   1.000
_cell.angle_alpha   90.00
_cell.angle_beta   90.00
_cell.angle_gamma   90.00
#
_symmetry.space_group_name_H-M   'P 1'
#
loop_
_entity.id
_entity.type
_entity.pdbx_description
1 polymer ?
#
loop_
_entity_poly.entity_id
_entity_poly.type
_entity_poly.pdbx_seq_one_letter_code
_entity_poly.pdbx_strand_id
1 'polypeptide(L)'
;MNIFNLLLIITAGLFFSLPLMSAEEKDPDFQTEKNREIGNVKERLQIIEGRLNCMKKSNDFESLKTCNQGAVKKMDALEAKINAQERNKIQADNKNKQPENKAPANKQQDNKKLDSNIKPN
;
A
#
# COMPACT_ATOMS: atom_id res chain seq x y z
N MET A 1 56.96 -9.86 -7.09
CA MET A 1 55.82 -8.93 -6.96
C MET A 1 55.73 -8.54 -5.48
N ASN A 2 56.06 -7.30 -5.13
CA ASN A 2 56.33 -6.90 -3.74
C ASN A 2 55.07 -7.02 -2.87
N ILE A 3 55.24 -7.43 -1.61
CA ILE A 3 54.19 -7.59 -0.59
C ILE A 3 53.30 -6.34 -0.49
N PHE A 4 53.88 -5.15 -0.74
CA PHE A 4 53.17 -3.88 -0.84
C PHE A 4 52.06 -3.84 -1.90
N ASN A 5 52.27 -4.42 -3.08
CA ASN A 5 51.25 -4.49 -4.13
C ASN A 5 50.12 -5.45 -3.77
N LEU A 6 50.43 -6.52 -3.03
CA LEU A 6 49.42 -7.45 -2.54
C LEU A 6 48.50 -6.77 -1.52
N LEU A 7 49.09 -5.98 -0.62
CA LEU A 7 48.37 -5.25 0.42
C LEU A 7 47.41 -4.20 -0.18
N LEU A 8 47.85 -3.48 -1.22
CA LEU A 8 47.03 -2.48 -1.92
C LEU A 8 45.81 -3.11 -2.62
N ILE A 9 45.98 -4.27 -3.26
CA ILE A 9 44.89 -5.01 -3.92
C ILE A 9 43.88 -5.51 -2.90
N ILE A 10 44.35 -6.02 -1.76
CA ILE A 10 43.47 -6.51 -0.68
C ILE A 10 42.68 -5.35 -0.07
N THR A 11 43.32 -4.20 0.21
CA THR A 11 42.61 -3.03 0.74
C THR A 11 41.58 -2.49 -0.26
N ALA A 12 41.92 -2.39 -1.55
CA ALA A 12 40.97 -1.94 -2.56
C ALA A 12 39.77 -2.91 -2.66
N GLY A 13 39.99 -4.22 -2.64
CA GLY A 13 38.90 -5.21 -2.65
C GLY A 13 37.99 -5.19 -1.42
N LEU A 14 38.54 -4.87 -0.25
CA LEU A 14 37.78 -4.77 1.01
C LEU A 14 36.93 -3.49 1.09
N PHE A 15 37.43 -2.35 0.57
CA PHE A 15 36.66 -1.10 0.56
C PHE A 15 35.45 -1.15 -0.38
N PHE A 16 35.50 -1.91 -1.48
CA PHE A 16 34.38 -2.09 -2.41
C PHE A 16 33.42 -3.22 -2.04
N SER A 17 33.75 -4.06 -1.05
CA SER A 17 32.90 -5.17 -0.60
C SER A 17 32.09 -4.85 0.66
N LEU A 18 32.23 -3.64 1.22
CA LEU A 18 31.22 -3.13 2.15
C LEU A 18 29.90 -2.97 1.37
N PRO A 19 28.82 -3.68 1.77
CA PRO A 19 27.52 -3.36 1.25
C PRO A 19 27.26 -1.90 1.60
N LEU A 20 27.08 -1.05 0.59
CA LEU A 20 26.52 0.29 0.77
C LEU A 20 25.04 0.15 1.16
N MET A 21 24.75 -0.57 2.25
CA MET A 21 23.43 -0.63 2.87
C MET A 21 23.37 0.43 3.96
N SER A 22 23.19 1.67 3.52
CA SER A 22 22.57 2.69 4.36
C SER A 22 22.05 3.84 3.48
N ALA A 23 21.19 3.49 2.52
CA ALA A 23 20.06 4.34 2.26
C ALA A 23 19.07 4.04 3.39
N GLU A 24 19.12 4.84 4.45
CA GLU A 24 18.16 4.78 5.54
C GLU A 24 16.76 4.98 4.92
N GLU A 25 15.97 3.92 4.88
CA GLU A 25 14.58 3.95 4.40
C GLU A 25 13.80 4.88 5.34
N LYS A 26 13.70 6.16 4.95
CA LYS A 26 13.07 7.23 5.73
C LYS A 26 11.55 7.09 5.86
N ASP A 27 10.94 6.16 5.14
CA ASP A 27 9.50 5.92 5.20
C ASP A 27 9.23 4.71 6.10
N PRO A 28 8.67 4.92 7.32
CA PRO A 28 8.36 3.83 8.25
C PRO A 28 7.34 2.83 7.68
N ASP A 29 6.58 3.21 6.65
CA ASP A 29 5.61 2.35 5.99
C ASP A 29 6.18 1.61 4.77
N PHE A 30 7.44 1.86 4.38
CA PHE A 30 8.02 1.28 3.17
C PHE A 30 8.02 -0.25 3.19
N GLN A 31 8.45 -0.88 4.28
CA GLN A 31 8.47 -2.35 4.38
C GLN A 31 7.07 -2.94 4.29
N THR A 32 6.08 -2.30 4.90
CA THR A 32 4.67 -2.69 4.84
C THR A 32 4.14 -2.61 3.42
N GLU A 33 4.40 -1.49 2.73
CA GLU A 33 4.00 -1.25 1.35
C GLU A 33 4.68 -2.24 0.38
N LYS A 34 5.98 -2.47 0.54
CA LYS A 34 6.75 -3.45 -0.24
C LYS A 34 6.16 -4.85 -0.08
N ASN A 35 5.90 -5.29 1.14
CA ASN A 35 5.34 -6.62 1.41
C ASN A 35 3.93 -6.76 0.84
N ARG A 36 3.14 -5.68 0.87
CA ARG A 36 1.80 -5.61 0.25
C ARG A 36 1.87 -5.81 -1.26
N GLU A 37 2.72 -5.06 -1.96
CA GLU A 37 2.90 -5.20 -3.41
C GLU A 37 3.43 -6.59 -3.80
N ILE A 38 4.37 -7.14 -3.03
CA ILE A 38 4.84 -8.52 -3.20
C ILE A 38 3.67 -9.51 -3.06
N GLY A 39 2.79 -9.30 -2.08
CA GLY A 39 1.57 -10.10 -1.91
C GLY A 39 0.64 -10.03 -3.12
N ASN A 40 0.38 -8.82 -3.64
CA ASN A 40 -0.46 -8.60 -4.82
C ASN A 40 0.10 -9.32 -6.06
N VAL A 41 1.41 -9.19 -6.29
CA VAL A 41 2.10 -9.86 -7.41
C VAL A 41 2.04 -11.37 -7.27
N LYS A 42 2.23 -11.90 -6.06
CA LYS A 42 2.13 -13.33 -5.77
C LYS A 42 0.72 -13.87 -6.08
N GLU A 43 -0.32 -13.13 -5.71
CA GLU A 43 -1.71 -13.51 -6.00
C GLU A 43 -1.98 -13.50 -7.52
N ARG A 44 -1.47 -12.49 -8.26
CA ARG A 44 -1.54 -12.46 -9.74
C ARG A 44 -0.86 -13.69 -10.36
N LEU A 45 0.33 -14.04 -9.89
CA LEU A 45 1.06 -15.22 -10.38
C LEU A 45 0.27 -16.52 -10.16
N GLN A 46 -0.30 -16.71 -8.97
CA GLN A 46 -1.11 -17.90 -8.68
C GLN A 46 -2.34 -18.03 -9.60
N ILE A 47 -2.99 -16.91 -9.93
CA ILE A 47 -4.12 -16.93 -10.86
C ILE A 47 -3.66 -17.32 -12.28
N ILE A 48 -2.53 -16.79 -12.73
CA ILE A 48 -1.95 -17.10 -14.05
C ILE A 48 -1.51 -18.57 -14.11
N GLU A 49 -0.78 -19.06 -13.11
CA GLU A 49 -0.39 -20.47 -13.02
C GLU A 49 -1.61 -21.39 -13.00
N GLY A 50 -2.64 -21.03 -12.24
CA GLY A 50 -3.91 -21.75 -12.21
C GLY A 50 -4.59 -21.79 -13.58
N ARG A 51 -4.60 -20.66 -14.31
CA ARG A 51 -5.13 -20.58 -15.67
C ARG A 51 -4.36 -21.49 -16.63
N LEU A 52 -3.04 -21.42 -16.62
CA LEU A 52 -2.18 -22.23 -17.48
C LEU A 52 -2.37 -23.73 -17.19
N ASN A 53 -2.41 -24.11 -15.92
CA ASN A 53 -2.64 -25.49 -15.52
C ASN A 53 -4.04 -26.00 -15.93
N CYS A 54 -5.06 -25.14 -15.83
CA CYS A 54 -6.41 -25.45 -16.32
C CYS A 54 -6.40 -25.68 -17.83
N MET A 55 -5.85 -24.72 -18.59
CA MET A 55 -5.75 -24.81 -20.05
C MET A 55 -4.95 -26.04 -20.51
N LYS A 56 -3.89 -26.42 -19.78
CA LYS A 56 -3.08 -27.62 -20.07
C LYS A 56 -3.86 -28.93 -19.92
N LYS A 57 -4.87 -28.96 -19.03
CA LYS A 57 -5.69 -30.15 -18.75
C LYS A 57 -6.97 -30.21 -19.58
N SER A 58 -7.33 -29.11 -20.24
CA SER A 58 -8.50 -29.00 -21.11
C SER A 58 -8.25 -29.62 -22.47
N ASN A 59 -9.22 -30.40 -22.96
CA ASN A 59 -9.14 -31.08 -24.25
C ASN A 59 -10.17 -30.56 -25.28
N ASP A 60 -11.01 -29.61 -24.87
CA ASP A 60 -12.08 -29.07 -25.70
C ASP A 60 -12.20 -27.56 -25.53
N PHE A 61 -12.90 -26.93 -26.47
CA PHE A 61 -13.03 -25.48 -26.52
C PHE A 61 -13.84 -24.91 -25.35
N GLU A 62 -14.89 -25.59 -24.89
CA GLU A 62 -15.74 -25.09 -23.81
C GLU A 62 -15.01 -25.17 -22.46
N SER A 63 -14.20 -26.19 -22.23
CA SER A 63 -13.34 -26.26 -21.05
C SER A 63 -12.24 -25.19 -21.08
N LEU A 64 -11.62 -24.92 -22.24
CA LEU A 64 -10.67 -23.80 -22.40
C LEU A 64 -11.33 -22.44 -22.11
N LYS A 65 -12.54 -22.22 -22.62
CA LYS A 65 -13.32 -21.01 -22.37
C LYS A 65 -13.66 -20.85 -20.89
N THR A 66 -14.05 -21.94 -20.22
CA THR A 66 -14.33 -21.97 -18.78
C THR A 66 -13.08 -21.63 -17.97
N CYS A 67 -11.92 -22.23 -18.31
CA CYS A 67 -10.64 -21.89 -17.69
C CYS A 67 -10.30 -20.40 -17.82
N ASN A 68 -10.48 -19.84 -19.02
CA ASN A 68 -10.22 -18.43 -19.27
C ASN A 68 -11.16 -17.52 -18.48
N GLN A 69 -12.48 -17.76 -18.54
CA GLN A 69 -13.47 -16.97 -17.81
C GLN A 69 -13.28 -17.04 -16.30
N GLY A 70 -12.94 -18.22 -15.77
CA GLY A 70 -12.64 -18.39 -14.35
C GLY A 70 -11.41 -17.59 -13.92
N ALA A 71 -10.37 -17.56 -14.75
CA ALA A 71 -9.17 -16.75 -14.48
C ALA A 71 -9.45 -15.25 -14.56
N VAL A 72 -10.22 -14.78 -15.54
CA VAL A 72 -10.63 -13.37 -15.67
C VAL A 72 -11.38 -12.92 -14.43
N LYS A 73 -12.39 -13.67 -13.98
CA LYS A 73 -13.15 -13.34 -12.76
C LYS A 73 -12.25 -13.22 -11.52
N LYS A 74 -11.23 -14.08 -11.39
CA LYS A 74 -10.27 -14.02 -10.28
C LYS A 74 -9.36 -12.79 -10.38
N MET A 75 -8.92 -12.43 -11.59
CA MET A 75 -8.13 -11.22 -11.81
C MET A 75 -8.95 -9.95 -11.51
N ASP A 76 -10.20 -9.89 -11.96
CA ASP A 76 -11.11 -8.76 -11.70
C ASP A 76 -11.36 -8.60 -10.19
N ALA A 77 -11.56 -9.71 -9.47
CA ALA A 77 -11.73 -9.70 -8.03
C ALA A 77 -10.45 -9.22 -7.30
N LEU A 78 -9.28 -9.62 -7.78
CA LEU A 78 -8.00 -9.16 -7.24
C LEU A 78 -7.78 -7.66 -7.51
N GLU A 79 -8.09 -7.19 -8.71
CA GLU A 79 -8.01 -5.77 -9.05
C GLU A 79 -8.95 -4.93 -8.18
N ALA A 80 -10.18 -5.39 -7.96
CA ALA A 80 -11.12 -4.73 -7.06
C ALA A 80 -10.59 -4.66 -5.61
N LYS A 81 -9.95 -5.74 -5.13
CA LYS A 81 -9.31 -5.79 -3.80
C LYS A 81 -8.15 -4.78 -3.69
N ILE A 82 -7.29 -4.71 -4.71
CA ILE A 82 -6.17 -3.75 -4.75
C ILE A 82 -6.70 -2.31 -4.75
N ASN A 83 -7.68 -2.02 -5.61
CA ASN A 83 -8.29 -0.69 -5.72
C ASN A 83 -9.00 -0.27 -4.41
N ALA A 84 -9.69 -1.19 -3.74
CA ALA A 84 -10.29 -0.92 -2.43
C ALA A 84 -9.23 -0.60 -1.37
N GLN A 85 -8.11 -1.33 -1.39
CA GLN A 85 -7.00 -1.09 -0.47
C GLN A 85 -6.34 0.28 -0.71
N GLU A 86 -6.14 0.68 -1.96
CA GLU A 86 -5.58 1.99 -2.31
C GLU A 86 -6.51 3.13 -1.88
N ARG A 87 -7.82 3.00 -2.10
CA ARG A 87 -8.81 3.97 -1.62
C ARG A 87 -8.78 4.14 -0.11
N ASN A 88 -8.64 3.03 0.64
CA ASN A 88 -8.55 3.08 2.09
C ASN A 88 -7.27 3.80 2.57
N LYS A 89 -6.15 3.61 1.88
CA LYS A 89 -4.89 4.32 2.16
C LYS A 89 -5.05 5.83 1.95
N ILE A 90 -5.61 6.24 0.81
CA ILE A 90 -5.88 7.66 0.50
C ILE A 90 -6.84 8.28 1.54
N GLN A 91 -7.83 7.53 2.01
CA GLN A 91 -8.77 8.03 3.01
C GLN A 91 -8.12 8.16 4.40
N ALA A 92 -7.24 7.25 4.79
CA ALA A 92 -6.46 7.33 6.02
C ALA A 92 -5.50 8.54 6.00
N ASP A 93 -4.80 8.76 4.88
CA ASP A 93 -3.90 9.89 4.70
C ASP A 93 -4.63 11.24 4.76
N ASN A 94 -5.84 11.31 4.18
CA ASN A 94 -6.66 12.52 4.24
C ASN A 94 -7.21 12.80 5.64
N LYS A 95 -7.57 11.76 6.43
CA LYS A 95 -7.95 11.94 7.83
C LYS A 95 -6.78 12.43 8.68
N ASN A 96 -5.56 11.96 8.43
CA ASN A 96 -4.37 12.34 9.18
C ASN A 96 -3.86 13.76 8.83
N LYS A 97 -4.31 14.35 7.71
CA LYS A 97 -3.99 15.72 7.29
C LYS A 97 -5.03 16.76 7.69
N GLN A 98 -6.11 16.38 8.37
CA GLN A 98 -7.10 17.35 8.85
C GLN A 98 -6.55 18.05 10.10
N PRO A 99 -6.27 19.37 10.08
CA PRO A 99 -5.85 20.05 11.30
C PRO A 99 -7.01 20.00 12.29
N GLU A 100 -6.79 19.33 13.42
CA GLU A 100 -7.64 19.39 14.60
C GLU A 100 -7.58 20.79 15.21
N ASN A 101 -8.20 21.76 14.54
CA ASN A 101 -8.54 23.06 15.14
C ASN A 101 -10.06 23.22 15.12
N LYS A 102 -10.74 22.35 15.86
CA LYS A 102 -12.00 22.73 16.49
C LYS A 102 -11.69 22.99 17.96
N ALA A 103 -11.47 24.27 18.26
CA ALA A 103 -11.40 24.77 19.62
C ALA A 103 -12.56 24.18 20.45
N PRO A 104 -12.34 23.80 21.72
CA PRO A 104 -13.43 23.38 22.58
C PRO A 104 -14.33 24.60 22.79
N ALA A 105 -15.55 24.55 22.27
CA ALA A 105 -16.59 25.50 22.62
C ALA A 105 -16.85 25.34 24.12
N ASN A 106 -16.25 26.22 24.91
CA ASN A 106 -16.38 26.28 26.35
C ASN A 106 -17.85 26.47 26.70
N LYS A 107 -18.40 25.55 27.50
CA LYS A 107 -19.71 25.68 28.12
C LYS A 107 -19.65 26.86 29.09
N GLN A 108 -20.42 27.91 28.85
CA GLN A 108 -20.77 28.83 29.92
C GLN A 108 -22.28 29.04 29.94
N GLN A 109 -22.86 28.47 31.00
CA GLN A 109 -24.27 28.54 31.36
C GLN A 109 -24.48 29.72 32.32
N ASP A 110 -25.57 30.45 32.08
CA ASP A 110 -26.35 31.29 32.99
C ASP A 110 -25.83 32.63 33.54
N ASN A 111 -26.51 33.74 33.17
CA ASN A 111 -27.61 34.31 34.00
C ASN A 111 -28.24 35.60 33.39
N LYS A 112 -29.56 35.53 33.15
CA LYS A 112 -30.64 36.48 33.53
C LYS A 112 -30.44 38.02 33.42
N LYS A 113 -31.33 38.68 32.63
CA LYS A 113 -32.28 39.78 32.96
C LYS A 113 -32.74 40.50 31.66
N LEU A 114 -33.92 40.24 31.10
CA LEU A 114 -35.28 40.73 31.38
C LEU A 114 -35.73 41.86 30.41
N ASP A 115 -36.91 41.62 29.80
CA ASP A 115 -37.92 42.51 29.21
C ASP A 115 -37.59 43.40 28.00
N SER A 116 -38.27 43.15 26.87
CA SER A 116 -39.59 43.77 26.62
C SER A 116 -40.23 43.24 25.33
N ASN A 117 -41.53 42.95 25.45
CA ASN A 117 -42.49 42.78 24.37
C ASN A 117 -42.42 43.91 23.33
N ILE A 118 -42.72 43.59 22.06
CA ILE A 118 -43.87 44.12 21.30
C ILE A 118 -43.77 43.60 19.86
N LYS A 119 -44.73 42.76 19.46
CA LYS A 119 -45.16 42.55 18.08
C LYS A 119 -46.25 43.59 17.79
N PRO A 120 -46.38 44.14 16.58
CA PRO A 120 -47.53 43.66 15.80
C PRO A 120 -47.33 43.64 14.27
N ASN A 121 -48.14 42.77 13.66
CA ASN A 121 -48.59 42.66 12.27
C ASN A 121 -47.58 42.66 11.14
#